data_AF-A0A8D3WXC9-F1
#
_entry.id   AF-A0A8D3WXC9-F1
#
_cell.length_a   1.000
_cell.length_b   1.000
_cell.length_c   1.000
_cell.angle_alpha   90.00
_cell.angle_beta   90.00
_cell.angle_gamma   90.00
#
_symmetry.space_group_name_H-M   'P 1'
#
loop_
_entity.id
_entity.type
_entity.pdbx_description
1 polymer ?
#
loop_
_entity_poly.entity_id
_entity_poly.type
_entity_poly.pdbx_seq_one_letter_code
_entity_poly.pdbx_strand_id
1 'polypeptide(L)'
;MDVMIMIKSMTGFGRGKAEVENRSVTVEMKSVNHRFCEIVIRMPRQLIEIEDKIKKIVQTYIKRGRVEVFVTISGEEMAKKKLQTDWQLLDEYMNALQQVKEKHGLSQSVQIQDILHMPEVMTTYEEEADQTSIHGAIFEAVEAAVHQLVDMRKREGSELYHDLMGYLQDIQDIREKITQLAPEVAEQYRERIKRKLSDYLEGTFDEQRVLTEVAIFAEKADISEELTRIQSHVSQFIQALNTPDSVGRKLDFLVQELNREMNTIGAKANNGTIAQYVISMKAQLERIKEQVQNIE
;
A
#
# COMPACT_ATOMS: atom_id res chain seq x y z
N MET A 1 14.59 -8.51 -26.96
CA MET A 1 13.35 -8.45 -26.17
C MET A 1 13.65 -7.51 -25.01
N ASP A 2 13.32 -6.23 -25.19
CA ASP A 2 13.49 -5.24 -24.13
C ASP A 2 12.65 -5.69 -22.93
N VAL A 3 13.33 -5.99 -21.84
CA VAL A 3 12.69 -6.21 -20.55
C VAL A 3 12.17 -4.84 -20.14
N MET A 4 10.92 -4.53 -20.52
CA MET A 4 10.21 -3.37 -20.01
C MET A 4 10.25 -3.46 -18.49
N ILE A 5 11.01 -2.57 -17.87
CA ILE A 5 11.10 -2.47 -16.42
C ILE A 5 9.74 -1.92 -15.99
N MET A 6 8.87 -2.82 -15.53
CA MET A 6 7.54 -2.48 -15.05
C MET A 6 7.58 -2.14 -13.57
N ILE A 7 6.87 -1.08 -13.21
CA ILE A 7 6.49 -0.72 -11.84
C ILE A 7 5.96 -1.94 -11.07
N LYS A 8 6.14 -1.97 -9.75
CA LYS A 8 5.56 -3.00 -8.88
C LYS A 8 4.43 -2.38 -8.05
N SER A 9 3.34 -3.11 -7.86
CA SER A 9 2.36 -2.72 -6.83
C SER A 9 2.96 -2.89 -5.44
N MET A 10 2.54 -2.10 -4.46
CA MET A 10 2.86 -2.27 -3.03
C MET A 10 1.92 -3.27 -2.32
N THR A 11 0.81 -3.65 -2.96
CA THR A 11 -0.12 -4.65 -2.45
C THR A 11 0.17 -6.02 -3.03
N GLY A 12 -0.04 -7.05 -2.22
CA GLY A 12 0.13 -8.42 -2.68
C GLY A 12 -0.02 -9.46 -1.59
N PHE A 13 -0.14 -10.71 -2.02
CA PHE A 13 -0.22 -11.89 -1.18
C PHE A 13 0.75 -12.96 -1.67
N GLY A 14 1.38 -13.66 -0.73
CA GLY A 14 2.20 -14.82 -1.00
C GLY A 14 1.99 -15.89 0.05
N ARG A 15 2.06 -17.15 -0.37
CA ARG A 15 1.91 -18.33 0.48
C ARG A 15 2.95 -19.37 0.11
N GLY A 16 3.77 -19.73 1.08
CA GLY A 16 4.73 -20.82 0.98
C GLY A 16 4.33 -21.96 1.90
N LYS A 17 4.67 -23.17 1.50
CA LYS A 17 4.52 -24.37 2.32
C LYS A 17 5.78 -25.21 2.22
N ALA A 18 6.16 -25.79 3.34
CA ALA A 18 7.23 -26.77 3.42
C ALA A 18 6.84 -27.85 4.42
N GLU A 19 7.34 -29.07 4.21
CA GLU A 19 7.08 -30.21 5.07
C GLU A 19 8.40 -30.75 5.61
N VAL A 20 8.42 -31.12 6.89
CA VAL A 20 9.56 -31.72 7.55
C VAL A 20 9.08 -32.76 8.55
N GLU A 21 9.54 -34.00 8.38
CA GLU A 21 9.10 -35.15 9.18
C GLU A 21 7.57 -35.28 9.20
N ASN A 22 6.93 -35.13 10.37
CA ASN A 22 5.49 -35.19 10.58
C ASN A 22 4.85 -33.80 10.77
N ARG A 23 5.51 -32.75 10.29
CA ARG A 23 5.09 -31.35 10.46
C ARG A 23 4.99 -30.64 9.11
N SER A 24 4.00 -29.77 8.98
CA SER A 24 3.82 -28.88 7.84
C SER A 24 3.89 -27.43 8.31
N VAL A 25 4.77 -26.67 7.67
CA VAL A 25 4.94 -25.23 7.86
C VAL A 25 4.22 -24.51 6.74
N THR A 26 3.33 -23.59 7.09
CA THR A 26 2.71 -22.65 6.15
C THR A 26 3.11 -21.23 6.52
N VAL A 27 3.64 -20.49 5.56
CA VAL A 27 3.95 -19.07 5.69
C VAL A 27 3.04 -18.29 4.75
N GLU A 28 2.31 -17.32 5.29
CA GLU A 28 1.50 -16.39 4.51
C GLU A 28 2.05 -14.97 4.68
N MET A 29 2.17 -14.23 3.57
CA MET A 29 2.65 -12.86 3.56
C MET A 29 1.61 -11.96 2.91
N LYS A 30 1.29 -10.85 3.58
CA LYS A 30 0.42 -9.80 3.06
C LYS A 30 1.20 -8.50 3.03
N SER A 31 1.29 -7.88 1.84
CA SER A 31 1.91 -6.57 1.66
C SER A 31 0.85 -5.51 1.48
N VAL A 32 1.03 -4.37 2.14
CA VAL A 32 0.19 -3.17 2.00
C VAL A 32 1.06 -1.93 1.83
N ASN A 33 0.45 -0.88 1.27
CA ASN A 33 1.09 0.41 1.11
C ASN A 33 1.53 0.99 2.46
N HIS A 34 2.84 1.24 2.59
CA HIS A 34 3.40 1.98 3.71
C HIS A 34 4.64 2.76 3.27
N ARG A 35 4.92 3.86 3.97
CA ARG A 35 6.01 4.79 3.63
C ARG A 35 7.39 4.13 3.74
N PHE A 36 7.57 3.23 4.70
CA PHE A 36 8.82 2.53 4.99
C PHE A 36 8.63 1.02 4.81
N CYS A 37 9.74 0.28 4.72
CA CYS A 37 9.72 -1.17 4.83
C CYS A 37 9.53 -1.56 6.30
N GLU A 38 8.33 -2.00 6.64
CA GLU A 38 7.98 -2.50 7.98
C GLU A 38 7.60 -3.97 7.86
N ILE A 39 8.27 -4.84 8.61
CA ILE A 39 8.00 -6.28 8.58
C ILE A 39 7.49 -6.70 9.95
N VAL A 40 6.24 -7.13 9.98
CA VAL A 40 5.54 -7.59 11.18
C VAL A 40 5.38 -9.10 11.09
N ILE A 41 6.06 -9.84 11.95
CA ILE A 41 6.02 -11.31 11.97
C ILE A 41 5.10 -11.76 13.10
N ARG A 42 4.14 -12.64 12.77
CA ARG A 42 3.26 -13.32 13.73
C ARG A 42 3.56 -14.81 13.66
N MET A 43 4.13 -15.34 14.73
CA MET A 43 4.56 -16.74 14.82
C MET A 43 4.48 -17.24 16.27
N PRO A 44 4.49 -18.56 16.50
CA PRO A 44 4.62 -19.15 17.83
C PRO A 44 5.82 -18.58 18.62
N ARG A 45 5.66 -18.39 19.94
CA ARG A 45 6.69 -17.78 20.81
C ARG A 45 8.00 -18.55 20.81
N GLN A 46 7.93 -19.85 20.59
CA GLN A 46 9.08 -20.74 20.50
C GLN A 46 10.05 -20.33 19.40
N LEU A 47 9.56 -19.68 18.33
CA LEU A 47 10.36 -19.33 17.14
C LEU A 47 10.93 -17.90 17.15
N ILE A 48 10.84 -17.17 18.26
CA ILE A 48 11.31 -15.76 18.32
C ILE A 48 12.78 -15.62 17.93
N GLU A 49 13.62 -16.62 18.18
CA GLU A 49 15.05 -16.57 17.84
C GLU A 49 15.35 -16.50 16.33
N ILE A 50 14.44 -16.95 15.47
CA ILE A 50 14.61 -16.90 14.00
C ILE A 50 13.97 -15.67 13.36
N GLU A 51 13.32 -14.79 14.15
CA GLU A 51 12.61 -13.61 13.65
C GLU A 51 13.52 -12.72 12.78
N ASP A 52 14.72 -12.42 13.27
CA ASP A 52 15.68 -11.55 12.58
C ASP A 52 16.17 -12.14 11.26
N LYS A 53 16.29 -13.47 11.18
CA LYS A 53 16.66 -14.16 9.93
C LYS A 53 15.54 -14.04 8.90
N ILE A 54 14.29 -14.26 9.31
CA ILE A 54 13.11 -14.09 8.45
C ILE A 54 13.02 -12.64 7.95
N LYS A 55 13.19 -11.65 8.84
CA LYS A 55 13.22 -10.22 8.46
C LYS A 55 14.27 -9.95 7.38
N LYS A 56 15.49 -10.45 7.56
CA LYS A 56 16.58 -10.26 6.58
C LYS A 56 16.23 -10.86 5.21
N ILE A 57 15.64 -12.06 5.16
CA ILE A 57 15.19 -12.68 3.91
C ILE A 57 14.14 -11.79 3.23
N VAL A 58 13.11 -11.34 3.94
CA VAL A 58 12.08 -10.49 3.34
C VAL A 58 12.65 -9.15 2.84
N GLN A 59 13.61 -8.55 3.56
CA GLN A 59 14.26 -7.29 3.18
C GLN A 59 15.17 -7.37 1.94
N THR A 60 15.61 -8.56 1.52
CA THR A 60 16.35 -8.69 0.25
C THR A 60 15.42 -8.43 -0.93
N TYR A 61 14.15 -8.85 -0.84
CA TYR A 61 13.16 -8.77 -1.91
C TYR A 61 12.28 -7.52 -1.85
N ILE A 62 11.97 -7.01 -0.65
CA ILE A 62 11.03 -5.91 -0.44
C ILE A 62 11.74 -4.71 0.20
N LYS A 63 11.69 -3.56 -0.48
CA LYS A 63 12.35 -2.31 -0.03
C LYS A 63 11.37 -1.28 0.52
N ARG A 64 10.08 -1.41 0.23
CA ARG A 64 9.02 -0.53 0.72
C ARG A 64 7.70 -1.28 0.96
N GLY A 65 6.89 -0.75 1.87
CA GLY A 65 5.59 -1.30 2.25
C GLY A 65 5.61 -1.99 3.60
N ARG A 66 4.43 -2.27 4.14
CA ARG A 66 4.29 -3.07 5.35
C ARG A 66 3.97 -4.50 4.95
N VAL A 67 4.79 -5.45 5.40
CA VAL A 67 4.63 -6.88 5.16
C VAL A 67 4.27 -7.57 6.46
N GLU A 68 3.05 -8.10 6.53
CA GLU A 68 2.63 -9.00 7.61
C GLU A 68 2.95 -10.44 7.22
N VAL A 69 3.79 -11.10 8.01
CA VAL A 69 4.20 -12.50 7.83
C VAL A 69 3.52 -13.33 8.91
N PHE A 70 2.77 -14.35 8.51
CA PHE A 70 2.09 -15.28 9.39
C PHE A 70 2.73 -16.65 9.24
N VAL A 71 3.32 -17.18 10.31
CA VAL A 71 3.93 -18.51 10.33
C VAL A 71 3.02 -19.43 11.12
N THR A 72 2.50 -20.47 10.45
CA THR A 72 1.66 -21.49 11.05
C THR A 72 2.34 -22.84 10.93
N ILE A 73 2.42 -23.58 12.03
CA ILE A 73 2.91 -24.95 12.05
C ILE A 73 1.74 -25.87 12.38
N SER A 74 1.60 -26.95 11.62
CA SER A 74 0.58 -27.98 11.80
C SER A 74 1.24 -29.36 11.82
N GLY A 75 0.74 -30.28 12.63
CA GLY A 75 1.35 -31.60 12.85
C GLY A 75 1.35 -32.01 14.33
N GLU A 76 2.25 -32.92 14.73
CA GLU A 76 2.47 -33.25 16.15
C GLU A 76 2.82 -32.00 16.98
N GLU A 77 2.29 -31.93 18.22
CA GLU A 77 2.41 -30.77 19.10
C GLU A 77 3.87 -30.27 19.19
N MET A 78 4.06 -28.95 19.00
CA MET A 78 5.38 -28.30 19.16
C MET A 78 5.95 -28.43 20.56
N ALA A 79 5.08 -28.69 21.55
CA ALA A 79 5.43 -28.93 22.93
C ALA A 79 4.66 -30.15 23.42
N LYS A 80 5.36 -31.19 23.86
CA LYS A 80 4.72 -32.26 24.64
C LYS A 80 4.48 -31.71 26.04
N LYS A 81 3.21 -31.60 26.46
CA LYS A 81 2.89 -31.31 27.86
C LYS A 81 3.32 -32.49 28.72
N LYS A 82 4.35 -32.29 29.54
CA LYS A 82 4.76 -33.25 30.55
C LYS A 82 4.26 -32.80 31.91
N LEU A 83 3.78 -33.76 32.69
CA LEU A 83 3.44 -33.56 34.09
C LEU A 83 4.71 -33.78 34.92
N GLN A 84 5.12 -32.77 35.68
CA GLN A 84 6.16 -32.86 36.68
C GLN A 84 5.54 -32.80 38.07
N THR A 85 6.01 -33.68 38.95
CA THR A 85 5.69 -33.61 40.38
C THR A 85 6.92 -33.10 41.11
N ASP A 86 6.76 -32.03 41.88
CA ASP A 86 7.76 -31.58 42.84
C ASP A 86 7.63 -32.42 44.11
N TRP A 87 8.44 -33.48 44.19
CA TRP A 87 8.45 -34.39 45.33
C TRP A 87 8.89 -33.71 46.62
N GLN A 88 9.80 -32.73 46.54
CA GLN A 88 10.29 -32.04 47.73
C GLN A 88 9.20 -31.14 48.31
N LEU A 89 8.51 -30.38 47.46
CA LEU A 89 7.38 -29.56 47.88
C LEU A 89 6.23 -30.40 48.43
N LEU A 90 5.95 -31.55 47.81
CA LEU A 90 4.96 -32.50 48.31
C LEU A 90 5.33 -33.00 49.72
N ASP A 91 6.59 -33.37 49.96
CA ASP A 91 7.05 -33.80 51.28
C ASP A 91 6.89 -32.69 52.33
N GLU A 92 7.16 -31.42 51.97
CA GLU A 92 6.92 -30.27 52.85
C GLU A 92 5.42 -30.10 53.20
N TYR A 93 4.53 -30.22 52.21
CA TYR A 93 3.08 -30.20 52.44
C TYR A 93 2.63 -31.34 53.36
N MET A 94 3.13 -32.56 53.15
CA MET A 94 2.78 -33.72 53.98
C MET A 94 3.22 -33.54 55.43
N ASN A 95 4.44 -33.03 55.65
CA ASN A 95 4.95 -32.73 56.99
C ASN A 95 4.11 -31.63 57.69
N ALA A 96 3.77 -30.56 56.97
CA ALA A 96 2.94 -29.49 57.52
C ALA A 96 1.54 -29.97 57.92
N LEU A 97 0.90 -30.78 57.06
CA LEU A 97 -0.41 -31.37 57.34
C LEU A 97 -0.37 -32.33 58.53
N GLN A 98 0.71 -33.09 58.70
CA GLN A 98 0.90 -33.94 59.87
C GLN A 98 0.99 -33.12 61.17
N GLN A 99 1.75 -32.01 61.18
CA GLN A 99 1.82 -31.13 62.35
C GLN A 99 0.46 -30.52 62.71
N VAL A 100 -0.34 -30.12 61.71
CA VAL A 100 -1.70 -29.61 61.91
C VAL A 100 -2.60 -30.69 62.52
N LYS A 101 -2.50 -31.92 62.02
CA LYS A 101 -3.26 -33.07 62.51
C LYS A 101 -2.99 -33.33 64.00
N GLU A 102 -1.71 -33.35 64.39
CA GLU A 102 -1.27 -33.55 65.77
C GLU A 102 -1.69 -32.40 66.69
N LYS A 103 -1.54 -31.15 66.23
CA LYS A 103 -1.86 -29.96 67.03
C LYS A 103 -3.36 -29.78 67.29
N HIS A 104 -4.21 -30.14 66.33
CA HIS A 104 -5.65 -29.92 66.40
C HIS A 104 -6.48 -31.18 66.63
N GLY A 105 -5.83 -32.35 66.80
CA GLY A 105 -6.52 -33.62 67.07
C GLY A 105 -7.41 -34.09 65.91
N LEU A 106 -7.04 -33.76 64.67
CA LEU A 106 -7.80 -34.18 63.49
C LEU A 106 -7.51 -35.66 63.19
N SER A 107 -8.51 -36.41 62.73
CA SER A 107 -8.35 -37.84 62.40
C SER A 107 -8.20 -38.11 60.90
N GLN A 108 -8.50 -37.10 60.06
CA GLN A 108 -8.56 -37.24 58.61
C GLN A 108 -7.19 -37.58 58.00
N SER A 109 -7.19 -38.35 56.92
CA SER A 109 -6.02 -38.69 56.11
C SER A 109 -6.04 -37.93 54.79
N VAL A 110 -4.86 -37.56 54.27
CA VAL A 110 -4.71 -36.96 52.94
C VAL A 110 -5.06 -38.00 51.89
N GLN A 111 -5.95 -37.66 50.97
CA GLN A 111 -6.34 -38.47 49.82
C GLN A 111 -5.58 -38.01 48.57
N ILE A 112 -5.47 -38.87 47.55
CA ILE A 112 -4.79 -38.53 46.28
C ILE A 112 -5.43 -37.30 45.61
N GLN A 113 -6.76 -37.16 45.72
CA GLN A 113 -7.48 -35.99 45.21
C GLN A 113 -7.04 -34.69 45.89
N ASP A 114 -6.62 -34.73 47.15
CA ASP A 114 -6.19 -33.55 47.90
C ASP A 114 -4.84 -33.05 47.38
N ILE A 115 -3.99 -33.96 46.87
CA ILE A 115 -2.70 -33.64 46.24
C ILE A 115 -2.90 -32.84 44.94
N LEU A 116 -3.96 -33.13 44.18
CA LEU A 116 -4.28 -32.36 42.96
C LEU A 116 -4.66 -30.91 43.24
N HIS A 117 -5.06 -30.60 44.48
CA HIS A 117 -5.41 -29.26 44.92
C HIS A 117 -4.26 -28.53 45.64
N MET A 118 -3.12 -29.20 45.87
CA MET A 118 -1.95 -28.56 46.45
C MET A 118 -1.28 -27.65 45.40
N PRO A 119 -1.20 -26.33 45.65
CA PRO A 119 -0.54 -25.41 44.74
C PRO A 119 0.89 -25.85 44.43
N GLU A 120 1.26 -25.78 43.15
CA GLU A 120 2.63 -25.97 42.63
C GLU A 120 3.22 -27.40 42.76
N VAL A 121 2.53 -28.34 43.42
CA VAL A 121 3.01 -29.74 43.55
C VAL A 121 3.02 -30.50 42.23
N MET A 122 1.99 -30.31 41.41
CA MET A 122 1.91 -30.88 40.07
C MET A 122 1.85 -29.74 39.05
N THR A 123 2.93 -29.58 38.30
CA THR A 123 3.03 -28.57 37.26
C THR A 123 3.14 -29.23 35.90
N THR A 124 2.47 -28.63 34.91
CA THR A 124 2.65 -29.01 33.51
C THR A 124 3.71 -28.11 32.90
N TYR A 125 4.76 -28.69 32.33
CA TYR A 125 5.74 -27.95 31.54
C TYR A 125 5.71 -28.41 30.08
N GLU A 126 6.08 -27.49 29.21
CA GLU A 126 6.25 -27.75 27.79
C GLU A 126 7.70 -28.19 27.57
N GLU A 127 7.92 -29.44 27.16
CA GLU A 127 9.25 -29.87 26.74
C GLU A 127 9.52 -29.29 25.35
N GLU A 128 10.51 -28.41 25.23
CA GLU A 128 10.97 -27.87 23.96
C GLU A 128 11.49 -29.02 23.09
N ALA A 129 10.76 -29.36 22.02
CA ALA A 129 11.29 -30.24 20.99
C ALA A 129 12.50 -29.55 20.34
N ASP A 130 13.49 -30.32 19.87
CA ASP A 130 14.63 -29.78 19.11
C ASP A 130 14.11 -29.01 17.88
N GLN A 131 14.13 -27.68 17.99
CA GLN A 131 13.54 -26.78 17.00
C GLN A 131 14.45 -26.61 15.79
N THR A 132 15.71 -27.06 15.88
CA THR A 132 16.71 -26.88 14.84
C THR A 132 16.32 -27.57 13.53
N SER A 133 15.58 -28.69 13.61
CA SER A 133 15.13 -29.43 12.42
C SER A 133 14.03 -28.69 11.63
N ILE A 134 13.22 -27.85 12.27
CA ILE A 134 12.09 -27.16 11.61
C ILE A 134 12.50 -25.84 10.94
N HIS A 135 13.63 -25.25 11.34
CA HIS A 135 14.10 -23.97 10.82
C HIS A 135 14.32 -24.01 9.30
N GLY A 136 14.87 -25.11 8.78
CA GLY A 136 15.06 -25.29 7.34
C GLY A 136 13.74 -25.17 6.57
N ALA A 137 12.72 -25.90 7.00
CA ALA A 137 11.39 -25.84 6.40
C ALA A 137 10.73 -24.45 6.54
N ILE A 138 10.96 -23.74 7.66
CA ILE A 138 10.48 -22.37 7.82
C ILE A 138 11.13 -21.45 6.80
N PHE A 139 12.46 -21.51 6.61
CA PHE A 139 13.14 -20.65 5.64
C PHE A 139 12.72 -20.98 4.20
N GLU A 140 12.55 -22.26 3.86
CA GLU A 140 12.01 -22.67 2.56
C GLU A 140 10.59 -22.12 2.32
N ALA A 141 9.71 -22.23 3.32
CA ALA A 141 8.36 -21.68 3.21
C ALA A 141 8.36 -20.14 3.13
N VAL A 142 9.26 -19.45 3.84
CA VAL A 142 9.45 -18.00 3.75
C VAL A 142 9.91 -17.58 2.35
N GLU A 143 10.88 -18.29 1.77
CA GLU A 143 11.36 -18.01 0.41
C GLU A 143 10.26 -18.25 -0.63
N ALA A 144 9.54 -19.37 -0.54
CA ALA A 144 8.40 -19.63 -1.42
C ALA A 144 7.32 -18.55 -1.32
N ALA A 145 6.98 -18.11 -0.10
CA ALA A 145 6.00 -17.07 0.13
C ALA A 145 6.45 -15.71 -0.44
N VAL A 146 7.71 -15.33 -0.25
CA VAL A 146 8.23 -14.03 -0.72
C VAL A 146 8.34 -14.00 -2.25
N HIS A 147 8.71 -15.12 -2.89
CA HIS A 147 8.70 -15.23 -4.35
C HIS A 147 7.29 -15.05 -4.92
N GLN A 148 6.31 -15.76 -4.36
CA GLN A 148 4.92 -15.62 -4.81
C GLN A 148 4.40 -14.19 -4.59
N LEU A 149 4.74 -13.56 -3.47
CA LEU A 149 4.38 -12.18 -3.18
C LEU A 149 4.97 -11.21 -4.22
N VAL A 150 6.26 -11.34 -4.52
CA VAL A 150 6.93 -10.50 -5.54
C VAL A 150 6.31 -10.69 -6.91
N ASP A 151 5.97 -11.91 -7.29
CA ASP A 151 5.36 -12.18 -8.61
C ASP A 151 3.91 -11.71 -8.70
N MET A 152 3.15 -11.74 -7.60
CA MET A 152 1.86 -11.08 -7.53
C MET A 152 2.00 -9.56 -7.69
N ARG A 153 2.93 -8.94 -6.96
CA ARG A 153 3.22 -7.49 -7.03
C ARG A 153 3.63 -7.03 -8.42
N LYS A 154 4.39 -7.85 -9.17
CA LYS A 154 4.75 -7.58 -10.58
C LYS A 154 3.54 -7.65 -11.51
N ARG A 155 2.68 -8.66 -11.35
CA ARG A 155 1.47 -8.80 -12.18
C ARG A 155 0.53 -7.63 -11.98
N GLU A 156 0.26 -7.29 -10.72
CA GLU A 156 -0.57 -6.14 -10.37
C GLU A 156 0.07 -4.83 -10.85
N GLY A 157 1.40 -4.68 -10.72
CA GLY A 157 2.13 -3.53 -11.27
C GLY A 157 1.99 -3.37 -12.79
N SER A 158 1.97 -4.49 -13.53
CA SER A 158 1.68 -4.47 -14.97
C SER A 158 0.27 -3.95 -15.26
N GLU A 159 -0.74 -4.41 -14.53
CA GLU A 159 -2.12 -3.92 -14.70
C GLU A 159 -2.22 -2.41 -14.41
N LEU A 160 -1.62 -1.96 -13.29
CA LEU A 160 -1.54 -0.55 -12.93
C LEU A 160 -0.87 0.30 -14.02
N TYR A 161 0.18 -0.23 -14.66
CA TYR A 161 0.86 0.47 -15.75
C TYR A 161 -0.07 0.72 -16.93
N HIS A 162 -0.85 -0.29 -17.34
CA HIS A 162 -1.77 -0.17 -18.46
C HIS A 162 -2.89 0.83 -18.15
N ASP A 163 -3.44 0.79 -16.93
CA ASP A 163 -4.47 1.74 -16.49
C ASP A 163 -3.94 3.18 -16.52
N LEU A 164 -2.73 3.41 -15.98
CA LEU A 164 -2.09 4.72 -15.98
C LEU A 164 -1.84 5.25 -17.39
N MET A 165 -1.36 4.40 -18.29
CA MET A 165 -1.16 4.77 -19.70
C MET A 165 -2.49 5.16 -20.35
N GLY A 166 -3.58 4.45 -20.05
CA GLY A 166 -4.93 4.80 -20.50
C GLY A 166 -5.37 6.17 -20.01
N TYR A 167 -5.25 6.45 -18.70
CA TYR A 167 -5.62 7.75 -18.13
C TYR A 167 -4.76 8.91 -18.66
N LEU A 168 -3.47 8.68 -18.89
CA LEU A 168 -2.59 9.68 -19.49
C LEU A 168 -2.95 9.96 -20.94
N GLN A 169 -3.35 8.93 -21.70
CA GLN A 169 -3.84 9.11 -23.07
C GLN A 169 -5.14 9.90 -23.09
N ASP A 170 -6.09 9.61 -22.20
CA ASP A 170 -7.34 10.38 -22.06
C ASP A 170 -7.04 11.87 -21.79
N ILE A 171 -6.06 12.17 -20.93
CA ILE A 171 -5.61 13.55 -20.66
C ILE A 171 -5.05 14.20 -21.93
N GLN A 172 -4.27 13.48 -22.74
CA GLN A 172 -3.72 14.00 -24.00
C GLN A 172 -4.81 14.25 -25.04
N ASP A 173 -5.78 13.35 -25.17
CA ASP A 173 -6.90 13.50 -26.10
C ASP A 173 -7.77 14.71 -25.72
N ILE A 174 -8.00 14.92 -24.42
CA ILE A 174 -8.73 16.10 -23.94
C ILE A 174 -7.90 17.37 -24.17
N ARG A 175 -6.58 17.34 -23.91
CA ARG A 175 -5.66 18.46 -24.21
C ARG A 175 -5.82 18.91 -25.66
N GLU A 176 -5.82 17.98 -26.61
CA GLU A 176 -5.94 18.28 -28.04
C GLU A 176 -7.27 18.93 -28.41
N LYS A 177 -8.37 18.45 -27.81
CA LYS A 177 -9.69 19.09 -27.97
C LYS A 177 -9.69 20.53 -27.45
N ILE A 178 -9.05 20.78 -26.31
CA ILE A 178 -8.90 22.15 -25.77
C ILE A 178 -8.03 23.00 -26.70
N THR A 179 -6.91 22.47 -27.21
CA THR A 179 -6.04 23.17 -28.15
C THR A 179 -6.78 23.61 -29.42
N GLN A 180 -7.68 22.77 -29.94
CA GLN A 180 -8.49 23.11 -31.11
C GLN A 180 -9.53 24.19 -30.83
N LEU A 181 -10.09 24.23 -29.61
CA LEU A 181 -11.11 25.21 -29.22
C LEU A 181 -10.53 26.55 -28.77
N ALA A 182 -9.29 26.58 -28.27
CA ALA A 182 -8.68 27.78 -27.70
C ALA A 182 -8.71 29.01 -28.64
N PRO A 183 -8.42 28.89 -29.95
CA PRO A 183 -8.51 30.02 -30.87
C PRO A 183 -9.92 30.60 -31.03
N GLU A 184 -10.97 29.78 -30.86
CA GLU A 184 -12.35 30.21 -31.02
C GLU A 184 -12.84 31.06 -29.84
N VAL A 185 -12.20 30.98 -28.67
CA VAL A 185 -12.63 31.67 -27.45
C VAL A 185 -12.54 33.19 -27.63
N ALA A 186 -11.45 33.69 -28.19
CA ALA A 186 -11.27 35.11 -28.44
C ALA A 186 -12.31 35.63 -29.45
N GLU A 187 -12.61 34.84 -30.48
CA GLU A 187 -13.57 35.20 -31.52
C GLU A 187 -15.01 35.20 -31.00
N GLN A 188 -15.39 34.20 -30.19
CA GLN A 188 -16.69 34.17 -29.51
C GLN A 188 -16.86 35.36 -28.56
N TYR A 189 -15.79 35.79 -27.90
CA TYR A 189 -15.83 36.97 -27.04
C TYR A 189 -16.02 38.27 -27.84
N ARG A 190 -15.30 38.42 -28.98
CA ARG A 190 -15.45 39.54 -29.91
C ARG A 190 -16.89 39.68 -30.38
N GLU A 191 -17.50 38.58 -30.83
CA GLU A 191 -18.89 38.56 -31.29
C GLU A 191 -19.88 38.90 -30.16
N ARG A 192 -19.62 38.43 -28.94
CA ARG A 192 -20.43 38.75 -27.77
C ARG A 192 -20.38 40.24 -27.41
N ILE A 193 -19.21 40.88 -27.48
CA ILE A 193 -19.09 42.33 -27.27
C ILE A 193 -19.82 43.10 -28.37
N LYS A 194 -19.63 42.73 -29.63
CA LYS A 194 -20.29 43.38 -30.77
C LYS A 194 -21.80 43.35 -30.66
N ARG A 195 -22.39 42.19 -30.33
CA ARG A 195 -23.85 42.07 -30.12
C ARG A 195 -24.34 42.93 -28.96
N LYS A 196 -23.63 42.93 -27.83
CA LYS A 196 -24.00 43.79 -26.70
C LYS A 196 -23.96 45.27 -27.12
N LEU A 197 -22.93 45.71 -27.83
CA LEU A 197 -22.84 47.09 -28.27
C LEU A 197 -23.96 47.48 -29.24
N SER A 198 -24.33 46.60 -30.18
CA SER A 198 -25.47 46.85 -31.07
C SER A 198 -26.83 46.92 -30.36
N ASP A 199 -26.99 46.20 -29.25
CA ASP A 199 -28.23 46.22 -28.47
C ASP A 199 -28.40 47.52 -27.64
N TYR A 200 -27.29 48.18 -27.28
CA TYR A 200 -27.30 49.39 -26.43
C TYR A 200 -27.12 50.71 -27.20
N LEU A 201 -26.57 50.67 -28.42
CA LEU A 201 -26.29 51.85 -29.24
C LEU A 201 -26.97 51.72 -30.60
N GLU A 202 -27.92 52.60 -30.91
CA GLU A 202 -28.51 52.74 -32.26
C GLU A 202 -27.54 53.37 -33.29
N GLY A 203 -26.22 53.39 -33.03
CA GLY A 203 -25.22 54.16 -33.80
C GLY A 203 -23.84 53.49 -33.97
N THR A 204 -22.95 54.15 -34.71
CA THR A 204 -21.57 53.70 -34.99
C THR A 204 -20.72 53.65 -33.72
N PHE A 205 -20.23 52.46 -33.38
CA PHE A 205 -19.30 52.24 -32.26
C PHE A 205 -17.84 52.43 -32.68
N ASP A 206 -16.98 52.77 -31.72
CA ASP A 206 -15.53 52.86 -31.92
C ASP A 206 -14.93 51.45 -32.05
N GLU A 207 -14.66 51.05 -33.29
CA GLU A 207 -14.08 49.75 -33.62
C GLU A 207 -12.67 49.56 -33.04
N GLN A 208 -11.89 50.64 -32.88
CA GLN A 208 -10.56 50.54 -32.26
C GLN A 208 -10.67 50.13 -30.80
N ARG A 209 -11.61 50.71 -30.05
CA ARG A 209 -11.81 50.38 -28.63
C ARG A 209 -12.25 48.92 -28.44
N VAL A 210 -13.08 48.39 -29.34
CA VAL A 210 -13.48 46.98 -29.32
C VAL A 210 -12.29 46.06 -29.60
N LEU A 211 -11.45 46.41 -30.58
CA LEU A 211 -10.25 45.63 -30.90
C LEU A 211 -9.25 45.62 -29.74
N THR A 212 -9.04 46.75 -29.06
CA THR A 212 -8.18 46.81 -27.86
C THR A 212 -8.68 45.90 -26.74
N GLU A 213 -9.99 45.93 -26.45
CA GLU A 213 -10.57 45.08 -25.40
C GLU A 213 -10.46 43.60 -25.73
N VAL A 214 -10.70 43.23 -26.99
CA VAL A 214 -10.54 41.85 -27.47
C VAL A 214 -9.10 41.38 -27.37
N ALA A 215 -8.12 42.24 -27.69
CA ALA A 215 -6.71 41.90 -27.54
C ALA A 215 -6.31 41.66 -26.07
N ILE A 216 -6.74 42.53 -25.16
CA ILE A 216 -6.50 42.38 -23.71
C ILE A 216 -7.17 41.09 -23.20
N PHE A 217 -8.37 40.77 -23.67
CA PHE A 217 -9.04 39.53 -23.32
C PHE A 217 -8.33 38.31 -23.87
N ALA A 218 -7.90 38.32 -25.13
CA ALA A 218 -7.18 37.22 -25.75
C ALA A 218 -5.89 36.88 -24.99
N GLU A 219 -5.14 37.89 -24.53
CA GLU A 219 -3.94 37.70 -23.70
C GLU A 219 -4.28 37.06 -22.34
N LYS A 220 -5.37 37.50 -21.70
CA LYS A 220 -5.83 36.92 -20.42
C LYS A 220 -6.38 35.50 -20.56
N ALA A 221 -7.00 35.20 -21.69
CA ALA A 221 -7.60 33.90 -22.00
C ALA A 221 -6.62 32.92 -22.64
N ASP A 222 -5.38 33.36 -22.93
CA ASP A 222 -4.36 32.50 -23.54
C ASP A 222 -3.91 31.40 -22.56
N ILE A 223 -4.10 30.16 -23.01
CA ILE A 223 -3.80 28.92 -22.30
C ILE A 223 -2.74 28.07 -23.02
N SER A 224 -2.08 28.63 -24.04
CA SER A 224 -1.14 27.91 -24.90
C SER A 224 0.07 27.37 -24.13
N GLU A 225 0.54 28.12 -23.13
CA GLU A 225 1.66 27.71 -22.28
C GLU A 225 1.27 26.52 -21.40
N GLU A 226 0.12 26.59 -20.73
CA GLU A 226 -0.39 25.52 -19.85
C GLU A 226 -0.59 24.21 -20.63
N LEU A 227 -1.13 24.28 -21.86
CA LEU A 227 -1.30 23.12 -22.74
C LEU A 227 0.05 22.48 -23.12
N THR A 228 1.05 23.31 -23.40
CA THR A 228 2.42 22.85 -23.71
C THR A 228 3.07 22.20 -22.48
N ARG A 229 2.89 22.79 -21.30
CA ARG A 229 3.40 22.24 -20.04
C ARG A 229 2.74 20.92 -19.68
N ILE A 230 1.42 20.78 -19.85
CA ILE A 230 0.71 19.51 -19.67
C ILE A 230 1.33 18.42 -20.55
N GLN A 231 1.56 18.69 -21.84
CA GLN A 231 2.18 17.72 -22.75
C GLN A 231 3.59 17.30 -22.28
N SER A 232 4.38 18.26 -21.80
CA SER A 232 5.70 18.00 -21.22
C SER A 232 5.62 17.14 -19.95
N HIS A 233 4.72 17.47 -19.02
CA HIS A 233 4.52 16.71 -17.78
C HIS A 233 4.02 15.29 -18.05
N VAL A 234 3.09 15.08 -18.98
CA VAL A 234 2.67 13.73 -19.38
C VAL A 234 3.85 12.94 -19.94
N SER A 235 4.68 13.54 -20.79
CA SER A 235 5.85 12.88 -21.35
C SER A 235 6.86 12.48 -20.26
N GLN A 236 7.09 13.36 -19.28
CA GLN A 236 7.94 13.07 -18.11
C GLN A 236 7.33 11.98 -17.21
N PHE A 237 6.00 11.91 -17.12
CA PHE A 237 5.28 10.88 -16.36
C PHE A 237 5.50 9.50 -16.98
N ILE A 238 5.31 9.39 -18.30
CA ILE A 238 5.55 8.15 -19.05
C ILE A 238 7.01 7.70 -18.91
N GLN A 239 7.96 8.63 -18.99
CA GLN A 239 9.38 8.31 -18.77
C GLN A 239 9.65 7.82 -17.34
N ALA A 240 9.03 8.45 -16.33
CA ALA A 240 9.21 8.06 -14.94
C ALA A 240 8.68 6.65 -14.64
N LEU A 241 7.59 6.23 -15.30
CA LEU A 241 7.05 4.86 -15.18
C LEU A 241 8.01 3.77 -15.69
N ASN A 242 8.97 4.13 -16.55
CA ASN A 242 9.93 3.18 -17.14
C ASN A 242 11.30 3.22 -16.45
N THR A 243 11.46 4.02 -15.38
CA THR A 243 12.73 4.12 -14.63
C THR A 243 12.69 3.37 -13.31
N PRO A 244 13.79 2.71 -12.89
CA PRO A 244 13.81 1.83 -11.71
C PRO A 244 13.86 2.55 -10.36
N ASP A 245 14.20 3.83 -10.30
CA ASP A 245 14.48 4.53 -9.04
C ASP A 245 13.48 5.63 -8.69
N SER A 246 12.94 5.56 -7.47
CA SER A 246 12.15 6.63 -6.81
C SER A 246 10.88 7.09 -7.55
N VAL A 247 10.25 6.18 -8.31
CA VAL A 247 9.08 6.44 -9.16
C VAL A 247 8.00 7.20 -8.39
N GLY A 248 7.58 6.72 -7.22
CA GLY A 248 6.46 7.31 -6.47
C GLY A 248 6.57 8.81 -6.19
N ARG A 249 7.71 9.30 -5.68
CA ARG A 249 7.88 10.73 -5.36
C ARG A 249 7.88 11.62 -6.61
N LYS A 250 8.51 11.13 -7.68
CA LYS A 250 8.55 11.86 -8.95
C LYS A 250 7.16 11.91 -9.60
N LEU A 251 6.41 10.81 -9.54
CA LEU A 251 5.03 10.77 -10.01
C LEU A 251 4.12 11.68 -9.18
N ASP A 252 4.24 11.69 -7.85
CA ASP A 252 3.48 12.60 -6.98
C ASP A 252 3.71 14.07 -7.36
N PHE A 253 4.96 14.45 -7.63
CA PHE A 253 5.30 15.79 -8.10
C PHE A 253 4.63 16.11 -9.45
N LEU A 254 4.69 15.19 -10.41
CA LEU A 254 4.08 15.39 -11.73
C LEU A 254 2.54 15.47 -11.65
N VAL A 255 1.91 14.72 -10.75
CA VAL A 255 0.46 14.86 -10.47
C VAL A 255 0.14 16.26 -9.98
N GLN A 256 0.97 16.83 -9.08
CA GLN A 256 0.77 18.19 -8.58
C GLN A 256 0.93 19.24 -9.67
N GLU A 257 1.97 19.13 -10.50
CA GLU A 257 2.19 20.06 -11.62
C GLU A 257 1.06 19.97 -12.65
N LEU A 258 0.62 18.76 -13.03
CA LEU A 258 -0.54 18.59 -13.91
C LEU A 258 -1.80 19.24 -13.34
N ASN A 259 -2.07 19.07 -12.04
CA ASN A 259 -3.21 19.70 -11.39
C ASN A 259 -3.10 21.24 -11.44
N ARG A 260 -1.91 21.78 -11.21
CA ARG A 260 -1.64 23.22 -11.28
C ARG A 260 -1.97 23.78 -12.67
N GLU A 261 -1.49 23.13 -13.73
CA GLU A 261 -1.76 23.58 -15.09
C GLU A 261 -3.26 23.47 -15.45
N MET A 262 -3.93 22.38 -15.07
CA MET A 262 -5.38 22.23 -15.26
C MET A 262 -6.20 23.30 -14.51
N ASN A 263 -5.78 23.70 -13.31
CA ASN A 263 -6.42 24.79 -12.57
C ASN A 263 -6.27 26.14 -13.29
N THR A 264 -5.09 26.42 -13.82
CA THR A 264 -4.82 27.66 -14.55
C THR A 264 -5.66 27.73 -15.84
N ILE A 265 -5.75 26.64 -16.61
CA ILE A 265 -6.63 26.57 -17.79
C ILE A 265 -8.08 26.84 -17.39
N GLY A 266 -8.56 26.18 -16.33
CA GLY A 266 -9.92 26.37 -15.83
C GLY A 266 -10.23 27.80 -15.41
N ALA A 267 -9.25 28.52 -14.86
CA ALA A 267 -9.38 29.92 -14.45
C ALA A 267 -9.31 30.91 -15.63
N LYS A 268 -8.53 30.61 -16.68
CA LYS A 268 -8.30 31.50 -17.82
C LYS A 268 -9.30 31.33 -18.97
N ALA A 269 -9.71 30.10 -19.27
CA ALA A 269 -10.33 29.77 -20.55
C ALA A 269 -11.68 30.46 -20.82
N ASN A 270 -12.38 30.94 -19.78
CA ASN A 270 -13.64 31.70 -19.86
C ASN A 270 -14.67 31.13 -20.88
N ASN A 271 -14.67 29.79 -21.03
CA ASN A 271 -15.48 29.05 -21.99
C ASN A 271 -16.04 27.80 -21.30
N GLY A 272 -17.35 27.59 -21.40
CA GLY A 272 -18.04 26.50 -20.69
C GLY A 272 -17.62 25.10 -21.15
N THR A 273 -17.33 24.93 -22.44
CA THR A 273 -16.87 23.65 -23.01
C THR A 273 -15.46 23.32 -22.52
N ILE A 274 -14.56 24.30 -22.50
CA ILE A 274 -13.21 24.11 -21.95
C ILE A 274 -13.28 23.78 -20.45
N ALA A 275 -14.17 24.43 -19.69
CA ALA A 275 -14.38 24.10 -18.28
C ALA A 275 -14.82 22.63 -18.06
N GLN A 276 -15.73 22.11 -18.90
CA GLN A 276 -16.14 20.71 -18.86
C GLN A 276 -14.98 19.74 -19.17
N TYR A 277 -14.14 20.09 -20.15
CA TYR A 277 -12.93 19.31 -20.45
C TYR A 277 -11.93 19.33 -19.30
N VAL A 278 -11.69 20.48 -18.65
CA VAL A 278 -10.82 20.58 -17.47
C VAL A 278 -11.34 19.71 -16.33
N ILE A 279 -12.66 19.69 -16.08
CA ILE A 279 -13.25 18.79 -15.07
C ILE A 279 -12.98 17.32 -15.41
N SER A 280 -13.11 16.96 -16.69
CA SER A 280 -12.83 15.59 -17.17
C SER A 280 -11.35 15.22 -17.00
N MET A 281 -10.41 16.12 -17.32
CA MET A 281 -8.98 15.91 -17.08
C MET A 281 -8.67 15.71 -15.59
N LYS A 282 -9.27 16.52 -14.72
CA LYS A 282 -9.10 16.39 -13.27
C LYS A 282 -9.63 15.06 -12.73
N ALA A 283 -10.73 14.55 -13.28
CA ALA A 283 -11.24 13.24 -12.92
C ALA A 283 -10.24 12.12 -13.24
N GLN A 284 -9.59 12.18 -14.42
CA GLN A 284 -8.52 11.25 -14.76
C GLN A 284 -7.29 11.43 -13.87
N LEU A 285 -6.95 12.67 -13.52
CA LEU A 285 -5.80 12.96 -12.65
C LEU A 285 -5.99 12.43 -11.22
N GLU A 286 -7.20 12.48 -10.66
CA GLU A 286 -7.46 11.87 -9.34
C GLU A 286 -7.35 10.33 -9.40
N ARG A 287 -7.80 9.68 -10.48
CA ARG A 287 -7.57 8.24 -10.68
C ARG A 287 -6.08 7.91 -10.76
N ILE A 288 -5.30 8.70 -11.49
CA ILE A 288 -3.84 8.56 -11.57
C ILE A 288 -3.22 8.69 -10.17
N LYS A 289 -3.62 9.70 -9.41
CA LYS A 289 -3.09 9.98 -8.06
C LYS A 289 -3.35 8.82 -7.09
N GLU A 290 -4.54 8.21 -7.13
CA GLU A 290 -4.85 7.03 -6.32
C GLU A 290 -3.93 5.85 -6.66
N GLN A 291 -3.66 5.62 -7.95
CA GLN A 291 -2.80 4.52 -8.38
C GLN A 291 -1.32 4.78 -8.09
N VAL A 292 -0.84 6.01 -8.25
CA VAL A 292 0.54 6.41 -7.93
C VAL A 292 0.91 6.10 -6.50
N GLN A 293 -0.04 6.24 -5.57
CA GLN A 293 0.20 5.92 -4.16
C GLN A 293 0.52 4.45 -3.94
N ASN A 294 0.10 3.54 -4.82
CA ASN A 294 0.29 2.09 -4.70
C ASN A 294 1.50 1.54 -5.45
N ILE A 295 2.36 2.41 -6.01
CA ILE A 295 3.49 2.00 -6.86
C ILE A 295 4.83 2.06 -6.11
N GLU A 296 5.63 1.01 -6.29
CA GLU A 296 7.07 0.92 -5.95
C GLU A 296 7.93 0.78 -7.21
#